data_AF-A0AB39XWT0-F1
#
_entry.id   AF-A0AB39XWT0-F1
#
_cell.length_a   1.000
_cell.length_b   1.000
_cell.length_c   1.000
_cell.angle_alpha   90.00
_cell.angle_beta   90.00
_cell.angle_gamma   90.00
#
_symmetry.space_group_name_H-M   'P 1'
#
loop_
_entity.id
_entity.type
_entity.pdbx_description
1 polymer ?
#
loop_
_entity_poly.entity_id
_entity_poly.type
_entity_poly.pdbx_seq_one_letter_code
_entity_poly.pdbx_strand_id
1 'polypeptide(L)'
;MGVLLEDGSVPGPVYFDGSSSAGHTSMFWAVYSGRLFHGPRARLLRAVCACGWTGAEYPLDWERIGDKPLHEDEPAYLDAESCCDDWDRHIETVEASTIALPGEIDDLLTQMSQALDSLAGQSPAAALKAATRLEILARTPATTPPAPRTVRFSRTNSVRRSGSPVGRPRISWAAASGCRTDVHAGAAA
;
A
#
# COMPACT_ATOMS: atom_id res chain seq x y z
N MET A 1 7.51 -0.40 -0.18
CA MET A 1 8.89 -0.07 0.24
C MET A 1 9.80 -0.06 -0.98
N GLY A 2 10.71 0.89 -1.06
CA GLY A 2 11.73 0.99 -2.10
C GLY A 2 13.13 0.82 -1.52
N VAL A 3 14.08 0.49 -2.39
CA VAL A 3 15.50 0.38 -2.05
C VAL A 3 16.31 1.29 -2.98
N LEU A 4 17.47 1.73 -2.50
CA LEU A 4 18.45 2.47 -3.31
C LEU A 4 19.77 1.71 -3.35
N LEU A 5 20.44 1.73 -4.49
CA LEU A 5 21.78 1.16 -4.67
C LEU A 5 22.85 2.15 -4.18
N GLU A 6 24.12 1.72 -4.23
CA GLU A 6 25.28 2.55 -3.87
C GLU A 6 25.38 3.86 -4.67
N ASP A 7 24.98 3.83 -5.93
CA ASP A 7 24.95 5.00 -6.83
C ASP A 7 23.69 5.88 -6.65
N GLY A 8 22.82 5.54 -5.70
CA GLY A 8 21.55 6.22 -5.45
C GLY A 8 20.44 5.89 -6.45
N SER A 9 20.65 4.94 -7.36
CA SER A 9 19.61 4.49 -8.29
C SER A 9 18.61 3.55 -7.64
N VAL A 10 17.38 3.51 -8.18
CA VAL A 10 16.36 2.52 -7.82
C VAL A 10 16.55 1.29 -8.71
N PRO A 11 16.80 0.10 -8.16
CA PRO A 11 16.99 -1.10 -8.97
C PRO A 11 15.67 -1.59 -9.58
N GLY A 12 15.77 -2.32 -10.68
CA GLY A 12 14.65 -3.10 -11.22
C GLY A 12 14.27 -4.29 -10.33
N PRO A 13 13.19 -5.01 -10.68
CA PRO A 13 12.84 -6.28 -10.03
C PRO A 13 13.98 -7.31 -10.10
N VAL A 14 14.16 -8.08 -9.05
CA VAL A 14 15.05 -9.25 -9.08
C VAL A 14 14.31 -10.43 -9.72
N TYR A 15 14.94 -11.05 -10.71
CA TYR A 15 14.40 -12.21 -11.42
C TYR A 15 14.84 -13.51 -10.73
N PHE A 16 13.92 -14.45 -10.64
CA PHE A 16 14.13 -15.77 -10.10
C PHE A 16 13.75 -16.80 -11.18
N ASP A 17 14.72 -17.63 -11.54
CA ASP A 17 14.48 -18.72 -12.49
C ASP A 17 13.56 -19.78 -11.87
N GLY A 18 12.54 -20.17 -12.63
CA GLY A 18 11.63 -21.23 -12.26
C GLY A 18 11.92 -22.43 -13.14
N SER A 19 12.51 -23.49 -12.58
CA SER A 19 12.87 -24.69 -13.36
C SER A 19 11.68 -25.43 -14.01
N SER A 20 10.44 -25.00 -13.77
CA SER A 20 9.21 -25.63 -14.29
C SER A 20 8.07 -24.66 -14.60
N SER A 21 8.31 -23.34 -14.57
CA SER A 21 7.31 -22.30 -14.91
C SER A 21 8.00 -21.11 -15.59
N ALA A 22 7.23 -20.16 -16.13
CA ALA A 22 7.79 -18.84 -16.39
C ALA A 22 8.40 -18.33 -15.06
N GLY A 23 9.66 -17.89 -15.08
CA GLY A 23 10.32 -17.35 -13.89
C GLY A 23 9.54 -16.20 -13.25
N HIS A 24 9.83 -15.90 -11.99
CA HIS A 24 9.12 -14.89 -11.22
C HIS A 24 10.01 -13.67 -10.96
N THR A 25 9.41 -12.49 -10.80
CA THR A 25 10.13 -11.28 -10.42
C THR A 25 9.63 -10.79 -9.07
N SER A 26 10.53 -10.23 -8.25
CA SER A 26 10.18 -9.66 -6.95
C SER A 26 10.83 -8.30 -6.77
N MET A 27 10.09 -7.38 -6.16
CA MET A 27 10.58 -6.11 -5.62
C MET A 27 10.62 -6.14 -4.09
N PHE A 28 10.51 -7.31 -3.46
CA PHE A 28 10.55 -7.43 -2.00
C PHE A 28 11.93 -6.99 -1.49
N TRP A 29 11.97 -6.02 -0.58
CA TRP A 29 13.20 -5.35 -0.14
C TRP A 29 14.32 -6.32 0.29
N ALA A 30 13.98 -7.44 0.95
CA ALA A 30 14.97 -8.39 1.44
C ALA A 30 15.71 -9.18 0.33
N VAL A 31 15.19 -9.17 -0.90
CA VAL A 31 15.84 -9.83 -2.04
C VAL A 31 17.04 -9.05 -2.57
N TYR A 32 17.15 -7.76 -2.23
CA TYR A 32 18.24 -6.86 -2.63
C TYR A 32 19.47 -6.99 -1.72
N SER A 33 19.84 -8.24 -1.42
CA SER A 33 20.99 -8.57 -0.55
C SER A 33 22.32 -8.72 -1.28
N GLY A 34 22.30 -8.72 -2.61
CA GLY A 34 23.48 -9.06 -3.40
C GLY A 34 23.78 -10.56 -3.49
N ARG A 35 22.98 -11.43 -2.85
CA ARG A 35 23.29 -12.88 -2.75
C ARG A 35 22.61 -13.76 -3.78
N LEU A 36 21.45 -13.33 -4.28
CA LEU A 36 20.75 -14.01 -5.35
C LEU A 36 21.49 -13.76 -6.67
N PHE A 37 21.45 -14.72 -7.59
CA PHE A 37 22.15 -14.66 -8.88
C PHE A 37 22.00 -13.28 -9.56
N HIS A 38 23.09 -12.51 -9.65
CA HIS A 38 23.12 -11.13 -10.20
C HIS A 38 22.16 -10.12 -9.57
N GLY A 39 21.57 -10.42 -8.40
CA GLY A 39 20.73 -9.47 -7.66
C GLY A 39 21.58 -8.31 -7.14
N PRO A 40 21.13 -7.05 -7.26
CA PRO A 40 21.90 -5.93 -6.75
C PRO A 40 21.81 -5.86 -5.23
N ARG A 41 22.82 -5.23 -4.60
CA ARG A 41 22.86 -5.02 -3.16
C ARG A 41 22.38 -3.60 -2.84
N ALA A 42 21.30 -3.51 -2.06
CA ALA A 42 20.75 -2.22 -1.63
C ALA A 42 21.67 -1.54 -0.61
N ARG A 43 21.82 -0.22 -0.67
CA ARG A 43 22.49 0.60 0.34
C ARG A 43 21.50 1.17 1.36
N LEU A 44 20.31 1.57 0.90
CA LEU A 44 19.30 2.24 1.71
C LEU A 44 17.92 1.61 1.50
N LEU A 45 17.10 1.62 2.54
CA LEU A 45 15.66 1.39 2.50
C LEU A 45 14.93 2.73 2.58
N ARG A 46 13.78 2.85 1.91
CA ARG A 46 12.86 3.99 2.11
C ARG A 46 11.43 3.65 1.78
N ALA A 47 10.49 4.38 2.38
CA ALA A 47 9.10 4.35 1.93
C ALA A 47 8.97 4.99 0.53
N VAL A 48 8.09 4.43 -0.31
CA VAL A 48 7.74 5.02 -1.62
C VAL A 48 6.23 4.88 -1.83
N CYS A 49 5.61 5.90 -2.41
CA CYS A 49 4.19 5.90 -2.75
C CYS A 49 3.99 6.09 -4.26
N ALA A 50 2.92 5.51 -4.82
CA ALA A 50 2.58 5.65 -6.24
C ALA A 50 2.32 7.10 -6.68
N CYS A 51 2.04 8.01 -5.73
CA CYS A 51 1.92 9.45 -5.98
C CYS A 51 3.28 10.14 -6.22
N GLY A 52 4.40 9.42 -6.07
CA GLY A 52 5.76 9.94 -6.23
C GLY A 52 6.43 10.38 -4.92
N TRP A 53 5.74 10.30 -3.78
CA TRP A 53 6.32 10.62 -2.48
C TRP A 53 7.35 9.56 -2.02
N THR A 54 8.38 10.01 -1.32
CA THR A 54 9.42 9.18 -0.71
C THR A 54 9.60 9.55 0.76
N GLY A 55 9.74 8.55 1.63
CA GLY A 55 9.97 8.71 3.07
C GLY A 55 11.43 8.92 3.44
N ALA A 56 11.73 8.77 4.74
CA ALA A 56 13.11 8.83 5.22
C ALA A 56 13.93 7.66 4.67
N GLU A 57 15.25 7.86 4.62
CA GLU A 57 16.20 6.87 4.13
C GLU A 57 16.91 6.20 5.31
N TYR A 58 16.82 4.87 5.37
CA TYR A 58 17.37 4.04 6.43
C TYR A 58 18.55 3.23 5.87
N PRO A 59 19.79 3.45 6.34
CA PRO A 59 20.97 2.81 5.77
C PRO A 59 21.15 1.36 6.22
N LEU A 60 21.49 0.49 5.27
CA LEU A 60 21.82 -0.90 5.52
C LEU A 60 23.31 -1.06 5.79
N ASP A 61 23.66 -1.36 7.04
CA ASP A 61 25.04 -1.69 7.43
C ASP A 61 25.37 -3.15 7.10
N TRP A 62 25.93 -3.36 5.92
CA TRP A 62 26.30 -4.69 5.45
C TRP A 62 27.50 -5.32 6.16
N GLU A 63 28.37 -4.52 6.77
CA GLU A 63 29.48 -5.05 7.56
C GLU A 63 28.93 -5.74 8.81
N ARG A 64 27.88 -5.15 9.39
CA ARG A 64 27.14 -5.72 10.53
C ARG A 64 26.20 -6.87 10.12
N ILE A 65 25.48 -6.75 9.01
CA ILE A 65 24.54 -7.79 8.53
C ILE A 65 25.30 -9.07 8.16
N GLY A 66 26.49 -8.94 7.55
CA GLY A 66 27.33 -10.05 7.13
C GLY A 66 26.60 -11.02 6.20
N ASP A 67 26.57 -12.31 6.60
CA ASP A 67 25.99 -13.42 5.85
C ASP A 67 24.57 -13.82 6.28
N LYS A 68 23.88 -12.99 7.09
CA LYS A 68 22.47 -13.25 7.46
C LYS A 68 21.47 -12.79 6.39
N PRO A 69 20.40 -13.54 6.09
CA PRO A 69 19.30 -13.05 5.25
C PRO A 69 18.80 -11.70 5.76
N LEU A 70 18.52 -10.76 4.85
CA LEU A 70 18.25 -9.37 5.24
C LEU A 70 17.01 -9.23 6.14
N HIS A 71 16.00 -10.08 5.95
CA HIS A 71 14.79 -10.11 6.77
C HIS A 71 14.99 -10.77 8.15
N GLU A 72 16.10 -11.47 8.37
CA GLU A 72 16.45 -12.07 9.66
C GLU A 72 17.39 -11.17 10.48
N ASP A 73 17.91 -10.09 9.87
CA ASP A 73 18.70 -9.10 10.57
C ASP A 73 17.78 -8.10 11.28
N GLU A 74 17.79 -8.13 12.61
CA GLU A 74 16.83 -7.39 13.43
C GLU A 74 16.87 -5.87 13.20
N PRO A 75 18.04 -5.19 13.16
CA PRO A 75 18.05 -3.76 12.85
C PRO A 75 17.59 -3.44 11.43
N ALA A 76 17.97 -4.25 10.43
CA ALA A 76 17.46 -4.05 9.06
C ALA A 76 15.95 -4.27 8.96
N TYR A 77 15.41 -5.21 9.74
CA TYR A 77 13.97 -5.43 9.86
C TYR A 77 13.27 -4.24 10.54
N LEU A 78 13.83 -3.69 11.63
CA LEU A 78 13.30 -2.48 12.27
C LEU A 78 13.34 -1.24 11.35
N ASP A 79 14.38 -1.11 10.54
CA ASP A 79 14.47 -0.05 9.52
C ASP A 79 13.38 -0.23 8.44
N ALA A 80 13.11 -1.48 8.06
CA ALA A 80 11.98 -1.83 7.20
C ALA A 80 10.63 -1.48 7.84
N GLU A 81 10.42 -1.78 9.12
CA GLU A 81 9.23 -1.36 9.88
C GLU A 81 9.11 0.17 9.95
N SER A 82 10.22 0.88 10.14
CA SER A 82 10.22 2.35 10.14
C SER A 82 9.82 2.93 8.78
N CYS A 83 10.22 2.28 7.68
CA CYS A 83 9.72 2.62 6.34
C CYS A 83 8.20 2.37 6.20
N CYS A 84 7.68 1.35 6.87
CA CYS A 84 6.25 1.06 6.89
C CYS A 84 5.49 2.15 7.66
N ASP A 85 5.97 2.55 8.84
CA ASP A 85 5.41 3.65 9.63
C ASP A 85 5.40 4.99 8.88
N ASP A 86 6.50 5.29 8.16
CA ASP A 86 6.59 6.48 7.32
C ASP A 86 5.55 6.48 6.20
N TRP A 87 5.32 5.30 5.59
CA TRP A 87 4.29 5.14 4.56
C TRP A 87 2.88 5.31 5.14
N ASP A 88 2.58 4.69 6.28
CA ASP A 88 1.27 4.79 6.93
C ASP A 88 0.93 6.25 7.26
N ARG A 89 1.87 6.99 7.85
CA ARG A 89 1.71 8.42 8.13
C ARG A 89 1.47 9.25 6.86
N HIS A 90 2.12 8.87 5.76
CA HIS A 90 1.89 9.52 4.48
C HIS A 90 0.48 9.23 3.94
N ILE A 91 -0.01 7.99 4.04
CA ILE A 91 -1.37 7.63 3.62
C ILE A 91 -2.41 8.39 4.42
N GLU A 92 -2.25 8.52 5.75
CA GLU A 92 -3.14 9.36 6.57
C GLU A 92 -3.20 10.82 6.06
N THR A 93 -2.05 11.34 5.63
CA THR A 93 -1.95 12.70 5.07
C THR A 93 -2.67 12.80 3.72
N VAL A 94 -2.50 11.79 2.86
CA VAL A 94 -3.18 11.73 1.56
C VAL A 94 -4.69 11.64 1.76
N GLU A 95 -5.17 10.72 2.59
CA GLU A 95 -6.59 10.53 2.88
C GLU A 95 -7.23 11.81 3.40
N ALA A 96 -6.59 12.50 4.36
CA ALA A 96 -7.06 13.78 4.88
C ALA A 96 -7.16 14.89 3.83
N SER A 97 -6.38 14.79 2.74
CA SER A 97 -6.39 15.74 1.62
C SER A 97 -7.40 15.38 0.51
N THR A 98 -7.97 14.17 0.54
CA THR A 98 -8.90 13.67 -0.48
C THR A 98 -10.35 14.04 -0.21
N ILE A 99 -11.20 13.88 -1.22
CA ILE A 99 -12.65 14.06 -1.08
C ILE A 99 -13.20 12.88 -0.28
N ALA A 100 -13.80 13.16 0.87
CA ALA A 100 -14.46 12.13 1.68
C ALA A 100 -15.54 11.42 0.88
N LEU A 101 -15.57 10.08 0.98
CA LEU A 101 -16.65 9.28 0.43
C LEU A 101 -17.95 9.54 1.20
N PRO A 102 -19.13 9.36 0.57
CA PRO A 102 -20.38 9.26 1.31
C PRO A 102 -20.28 8.16 2.38
N GLY A 103 -20.73 8.43 3.61
CA GLY A 103 -20.53 7.51 4.74
C GLY A 103 -21.00 6.08 4.48
N GLU A 104 -22.11 5.91 3.76
CA GLU A 104 -22.62 4.58 3.36
C GLU A 104 -21.62 3.75 2.54
N ILE A 105 -20.86 4.41 1.66
CA ILE A 105 -19.84 3.75 0.84
C ILE A 105 -18.60 3.43 1.67
N ASP A 106 -18.19 4.35 2.54
CA ASP A 106 -17.06 4.17 3.45
C ASP A 106 -17.30 3.00 4.44
N ASP A 107 -18.50 2.93 5.01
CA ASP A 107 -18.93 1.85 5.89
C ASP A 107 -18.93 0.49 5.17
N LEU A 108 -19.36 0.47 3.89
CA LEU A 108 -19.38 -0.76 3.10
C LEU A 108 -17.97 -1.24 2.77
N LEU A 109 -17.07 -0.33 2.37
CA LEU A 109 -15.68 -0.64 2.08
C LEU A 109 -14.95 -1.15 3.33
N THR A 110 -15.22 -0.54 4.50
CA THR A 110 -14.74 -1.07 5.77
C THR A 110 -15.20 -2.50 6.00
N GLN A 111 -16.50 -2.74 5.94
CA GLN A 111 -17.06 -4.07 6.24
C GLN A 111 -16.48 -5.13 5.31
N MET A 112 -16.25 -4.75 4.05
CA MET A 112 -15.58 -5.60 3.08
C MET A 112 -14.13 -5.92 3.47
N SER A 113 -13.36 -4.91 3.90
CA SER A 113 -11.98 -5.11 4.38
C SER A 113 -11.93 -6.09 5.55
N GLN A 114 -12.77 -5.88 6.57
CA GLN A 114 -12.85 -6.75 7.74
C GLN A 114 -13.26 -8.19 7.37
N ALA A 115 -14.20 -8.34 6.44
CA ALA A 115 -14.62 -9.64 5.95
C ALA A 115 -13.50 -10.38 5.19
N LEU A 116 -12.70 -9.66 4.39
CA LEU A 116 -11.54 -10.23 3.70
C LEU A 116 -10.46 -10.68 4.68
N ASP A 117 -10.16 -9.88 5.71
CA ASP A 117 -9.17 -10.23 6.74
C ASP A 117 -9.61 -11.47 7.52
N SER A 118 -10.88 -11.52 7.93
CA SER A 118 -11.45 -12.71 8.58
C SER A 118 -11.40 -13.92 7.65
N LEU A 119 -11.70 -13.75 6.36
CA LEU A 119 -11.66 -14.84 5.38
C LEU A 119 -10.23 -15.30 5.12
N ALA A 120 -9.24 -14.42 5.14
CA ALA A 120 -7.84 -14.76 4.96
C ALA A 120 -7.33 -15.68 6.08
N GLY A 121 -7.75 -15.43 7.33
CA GLY A 121 -7.44 -16.30 8.47
C GLY A 121 -8.06 -17.70 8.38
N GLN A 122 -9.19 -17.85 7.67
CA GLN A 122 -9.90 -19.12 7.53
C GLN A 122 -9.52 -19.88 6.24
N SER A 123 -9.36 -19.16 5.14
CA SER A 123 -9.09 -19.67 3.80
C SER A 123 -8.38 -18.61 2.94
N PRO A 124 -7.04 -18.62 2.92
CA PRO A 124 -6.25 -17.66 2.15
C PRO A 124 -6.61 -17.62 0.66
N ALA A 125 -6.86 -18.80 0.06
CA ALA A 125 -7.25 -18.91 -1.35
C ALA A 125 -8.63 -18.29 -1.63
N ALA A 126 -9.58 -18.42 -0.70
CA ALA A 126 -10.90 -17.80 -0.84
C ALA A 126 -10.83 -16.27 -0.70
N ALA A 127 -10.02 -15.77 0.23
CA ALA A 127 -9.76 -14.34 0.39
C ALA A 127 -9.13 -13.74 -0.86
N LEU A 128 -8.13 -14.40 -1.45
CA LEU A 128 -7.53 -13.97 -2.71
C LEU A 128 -8.56 -13.91 -3.83
N LYS A 129 -9.41 -14.93 -3.97
CA LYS A 129 -10.49 -14.96 -4.96
C LYS A 129 -11.47 -13.81 -4.77
N ALA A 130 -11.85 -13.49 -3.54
CA ALA A 130 -12.76 -12.37 -3.23
C ALA A 130 -12.11 -11.02 -3.54
N ALA A 131 -10.84 -10.82 -3.16
CA ALA A 131 -10.07 -9.62 -3.46
C ALA A 131 -9.96 -9.37 -4.99
N THR A 132 -9.66 -10.41 -5.77
CA THR A 132 -9.62 -10.30 -7.24
C THR A 132 -10.97 -9.86 -7.81
N ARG A 133 -12.10 -10.32 -7.22
CA ARG A 133 -13.43 -9.90 -7.67
C ARG A 133 -13.70 -8.43 -7.38
N LEU A 134 -13.30 -7.92 -6.22
CA LEU A 134 -13.42 -6.50 -5.88
C LEU A 134 -12.56 -5.63 -6.79
N GLU A 135 -11.35 -6.07 -7.11
CA GLU A 135 -10.47 -5.36 -8.05
C GLU A 135 -11.11 -5.21 -9.43
N ILE A 136 -11.71 -6.28 -9.95
CA ILE A 136 -12.44 -6.25 -11.23
C ILE A 136 -13.59 -5.24 -11.18
N LEU A 137 -14.36 -5.23 -10.08
CA LEU A 137 -15.47 -4.29 -9.90
C LEU A 137 -14.96 -2.83 -9.86
N ALA A 138 -13.89 -2.57 -9.11
CA ALA A 138 -13.30 -1.22 -8.98
C ALA A 138 -12.74 -0.68 -10.31
N ARG A 139 -12.22 -1.55 -11.18
CA ARG A 139 -11.73 -1.16 -12.52
C ARG A 139 -12.85 -0.98 -13.54
N THR A 140 -14.05 -1.49 -13.26
CA THR A 140 -15.18 -1.36 -14.18
C THR A 140 -15.82 0.02 -13.98
N PRO A 141 -15.76 0.94 -14.96
CA PRO A 141 -16.38 2.24 -14.81
C PRO A 141 -17.88 2.06 -14.58
N ALA A 142 -18.44 2.77 -13.59
CA ALA A 142 -19.88 2.88 -13.43
C ALA A 142 -20.45 3.41 -14.74
N THR A 143 -21.06 2.52 -15.54
CA THR A 143 -21.67 2.91 -16.80
C THR A 143 -22.99 3.59 -16.49
N THR A 144 -22.92 4.87 -16.18
CA THR A 144 -24.03 5.81 -16.33
C THR A 144 -23.40 7.14 -16.71
N PRO A 145 -23.47 7.59 -17.97
CA PRO A 145 -23.05 8.94 -18.30
C PRO A 145 -23.87 9.91 -17.44
N PRO A 146 -23.26 10.92 -16.80
CA PRO A 146 -24.02 11.93 -16.11
C PRO A 146 -25.00 12.54 -17.12
N ALA A 147 -26.30 12.41 -16.87
CA ALA A 147 -27.30 13.10 -17.67
C ALA A 147 -26.92 14.59 -17.70
N PRO A 148 -26.91 15.26 -18.86
CA PRO A 148 -26.64 16.69 -18.90
C PRO A 148 -27.70 17.36 -18.03
N ARG A 149 -27.28 17.86 -16.86
CA ARG A 149 -28.09 18.76 -16.04
C ARG A 149 -28.23 20.04 -16.85
N THR A 150 -29.26 20.13 -17.68
CA THR A 150 -29.71 21.40 -18.23
C THR A 150 -30.20 22.22 -17.04
N VAL A 151 -29.29 23.01 -16.46
CA VAL A 151 -29.63 24.07 -15.53
C VAL A 151 -30.36 25.11 -16.36
N ARG A 152 -31.69 25.00 -16.41
CA ARG A 152 -32.55 26.08 -16.89
C ARG A 152 -32.44 27.19 -15.85
N PHE A 153 -31.61 28.19 -16.13
CA PHE A 153 -31.43 29.35 -15.28
C PHE A 153 -32.68 30.22 -15.35
N SER A 154 -33.69 29.86 -14.56
CA SER A 154 -34.83 30.72 -14.28
C SER A 154 -34.33 31.82 -13.35
N ARG A 155 -34.07 32.99 -13.92
CA ARG A 155 -33.64 34.17 -13.19
C ARG A 155 -34.78 34.66 -12.31
N THR A 156 -34.78 34.31 -11.03
CA THR A 156 -35.53 35.03 -10.00
C THR A 156 -34.63 35.30 -8.80
N ASN A 157 -34.69 36.56 -8.38
CA ASN A 157 -33.85 37.21 -7.37
C ASN A 157 -34.38 36.95 -5.94
N SER A 158 -33.52 37.24 -4.95
CA SER A 158 -33.75 37.38 -3.51
C SER A 158 -33.59 36.11 -2.64
N VAL A 159 -33.05 36.09 -1.41
CA VAL A 159 -32.37 37.04 -0.50
C VAL A 159 -31.92 36.22 0.76
N ARG A 160 -30.80 36.62 1.41
CA ARG A 160 -30.32 36.38 2.82
C ARG A 160 -29.92 34.95 3.29
N ARG A 161 -28.67 34.78 3.79
CA ARG A 161 -28.18 34.73 5.21
C ARG A 161 -28.85 33.61 6.03
N SER A 162 -28.22 32.78 6.85
CA SER A 162 -26.90 32.70 7.53
C SER A 162 -26.90 31.41 8.38
N GLY A 163 -25.75 30.80 8.71
CA GLY A 163 -25.69 29.77 9.77
C GLY A 163 -24.38 28.98 9.86
N SER A 164 -23.77 28.98 11.05
CA SER A 164 -22.43 28.55 11.49
C SER A 164 -22.11 27.02 11.40
N PRO A 165 -20.83 26.61 11.62
CA PRO A 165 -20.38 25.23 11.36
C PRO A 165 -20.55 24.31 12.58
N VAL A 166 -20.93 23.06 12.30
CA VAL A 166 -21.01 21.97 13.29
C VAL A 166 -19.69 21.21 13.30
N GLY A 167 -19.14 20.98 14.50
CA GLY A 167 -17.90 20.25 14.75
C GLY A 167 -17.98 18.77 14.33
N ARG A 168 -16.84 18.26 13.85
CA ARG A 168 -16.66 16.84 13.49
C ARG A 168 -16.12 16.06 14.69
N PRO A 169 -16.66 14.88 15.03
CA PRO A 169 -15.99 13.95 15.91
C PRO A 169 -14.86 13.23 15.15
N ARG A 170 -13.74 12.99 15.84
CA ARG A 170 -12.65 12.10 15.37
C ARG A 170 -13.14 10.66 15.49
N ILE A 171 -13.06 9.91 14.40
CA ILE A 171 -13.23 8.46 14.39
C ILE A 171 -11.86 7.90 14.01
N SER A 172 -11.28 7.07 14.88
CA SER A 172 -10.00 6.41 14.64
C SER A 172 -10.22 5.19 13.77
N TRP A 173 -9.50 5.13 12.65
CA TRP A 173 -9.39 3.94 11.80
C TRP A 173 -7.96 3.43 11.89
N ALA A 174 -7.79 2.36 12.68
CA ALA A 174 -6.68 1.45 12.51
C ALA A 174 -7.11 0.38 11.50
N ALA A 175 -6.18 -0.09 10.68
CA ALA A 175 -6.32 -1.09 9.62
C ALA A 175 -6.67 -0.56 8.22
N ALA A 176 -5.70 0.11 7.59
CA ALA A 176 -5.54 0.06 6.14
C ALA A 176 -4.19 -0.61 5.83
N SER A 177 -4.24 -1.91 5.56
CA SER A 177 -3.27 -2.66 4.73
C SER A 177 -1.81 -2.22 4.83
N GLY A 178 -1.20 -2.45 5.99
CA GLY A 178 0.19 -2.11 6.26
C GLY A 178 1.18 -2.69 5.25
N CYS A 179 2.28 -1.97 5.08
CA CYS A 179 3.50 -2.40 4.44
C CYS A 179 3.92 -3.77 5.04
N ARG A 180 3.57 -4.85 4.33
CA ARG A 180 3.67 -6.22 4.83
C ARG A 180 5.14 -6.65 4.86
N THR A 181 5.72 -6.79 6.05
CA THR A 181 7.06 -7.36 6.26
C THR A 181 7.03 -8.87 6.52
N ASP A 182 5.83 -9.44 6.75
CA ASP A 182 5.66 -10.87 7.04
C ASP A 182 5.97 -11.78 5.84
N VAL A 183 7.05 -12.55 5.99
CA VAL A 183 7.29 -13.77 5.22
C VAL A 183 6.82 -14.94 6.09
N HIS A 184 5.64 -15.50 5.82
CA HIS A 184 5.28 -16.79 6.39
C HIS A 184 6.24 -17.86 5.82
N ALA A 185 7.16 -18.32 6.66
CA ALA A 185 7.94 -19.52 6.43
C ALA A 185 6.99 -20.72 6.30
N GLY A 186 6.69 -21.12 5.06
CA GLY A 186 6.04 -22.39 4.77
C GLY A 186 6.99 -23.53 5.12
N ALA A 187 6.80 -24.13 6.30
CA ALA A 187 7.40 -25.40 6.65
C ALA A 187 6.87 -26.48 5.69
N ALA A 188 7.72 -26.88 4.74
CA ALA A 188 7.53 -28.13 4.00
C ALA A 188 7.96 -29.28 4.91
N ALA A 189 7.03 -30.19 5.19
CA ALA A 189 7.28 -31.55 5.65
C ALA A 189 6.66 -32.51 4.64
#